data_AF-A0A931SA75-F1
#
_entry.id   AF-A0A931SA75-F1
#
_cell.length_a   1.000
_cell.length_b   1.000
_cell.length_c   1.000
_cell.angle_alpha   90.00
_cell.angle_beta   90.00
_cell.angle_gamma   90.00
#
_symmetry.space_group_name_H-M   'P 1'
#
loop_
_entity.id
_entity.type
_entity.pdbx_description
1 polymer ?
#
loop_
_entity_poly.entity_id
_entity_poly.type
_entity_poly.pdbx_seq_one_letter_code
_entity_poly.pdbx_strand_id
1 'polypeptide(L)'
;MKIKWTWFGVGISVFVVAMVLLADSVAAQGISQEVCLPCHGAPGLEKVREGKTVALHVNVESFSRSVHAPLGCTACHSDVTQIPHAAELKRVQCSTCHAAAFQVYVQSVHGRAKAKGDRDAATCSDCHGSHDVLPKGHLESRVNPLNLPRTCGSCHGDPALAKRHGIPIANVYQLYMDSIHGRALMKGGLLVAANCSSCHGSHAILPASDPQSTVQRGNIPETCGRCHAGVLRVYADSVHGKAAKEGNPVAPVCIGCHTAHEIRRVEMERWKLDVIRECGTCHAASLRTFRDTFHGQVTALGFTRVARCSDCHGAHDILPKSDPRSSVAANRIVDTCRKCHPAANVNFAKYDPHADARDRARNPVLYYAARFMTWLLAGVFLFFGFHTAIWAARPILSRFAKKRPGKKDEDDPPESAAKGGGTQEGEEGSSRG
;
A
#
# COMPACT_ATOMS: atom_id res chain seq x y z
N MET A 1 34.64 -93.39 -37.32
CA MET A 1 33.62 -92.63 -38.08
C MET A 1 33.95 -91.15 -37.95
N LYS A 2 34.38 -90.52 -39.07
CA LYS A 2 34.44 -89.08 -39.44
C LYS A 2 34.94 -88.05 -38.38
N ILE A 3 36.13 -87.43 -38.49
CA ILE A 3 36.55 -86.32 -39.40
C ILE A 3 35.71 -85.04 -39.10
N LYS A 4 36.19 -83.81 -38.76
CA LYS A 4 37.29 -82.91 -39.21
C LYS A 4 37.35 -81.68 -38.23
N TRP A 5 38.50 -81.02 -37.98
CA TRP A 5 38.95 -79.70 -38.52
C TRP A 5 37.94 -78.54 -38.27
N THR A 6 38.23 -77.30 -37.81
CA THR A 6 39.38 -76.41 -38.00
C THR A 6 39.13 -75.07 -37.26
N TRP A 7 40.18 -74.52 -36.64
CA TRP A 7 40.73 -73.14 -36.78
C TRP A 7 39.95 -71.86 -36.40
N PHE A 8 40.64 -71.05 -35.58
CA PHE A 8 40.94 -69.62 -35.75
C PHE A 8 39.86 -68.69 -36.31
N GLY A 9 39.46 -67.68 -35.51
CA GLY A 9 38.93 -66.45 -36.11
C GLY A 9 37.98 -65.61 -35.26
N VAL A 10 38.32 -65.24 -34.02
CA VAL A 10 37.57 -64.17 -33.31
C VAL A 10 38.51 -63.28 -32.49
N GLY A 11 39.67 -62.92 -33.06
CA GLY A 11 40.65 -62.02 -32.43
C GLY A 11 40.73 -60.62 -33.06
N ILE A 12 40.01 -60.37 -34.17
CA ILE A 12 40.20 -59.16 -34.99
C ILE A 12 38.96 -58.26 -35.06
N SER A 13 37.84 -58.65 -34.44
CA SER A 13 36.58 -57.86 -34.50
C SER A 13 36.37 -56.89 -33.32
N VAL A 14 37.14 -57.00 -32.24
CA VAL A 14 36.99 -56.08 -31.08
C VAL A 14 37.78 -54.77 -31.28
N PHE A 15 38.81 -54.76 -32.14
CA PHE A 15 39.62 -53.56 -32.37
C PHE A 15 39.02 -52.58 -33.40
N VAL A 16 38.15 -53.06 -34.30
CA VAL A 16 37.52 -52.19 -35.32
C VAL A 16 36.26 -51.48 -34.79
N VAL A 17 35.54 -52.06 -33.82
CA VAL A 17 34.38 -51.41 -33.18
C VAL A 17 34.82 -50.29 -32.22
N ALA A 18 36.04 -50.34 -31.69
CA ALA A 18 36.61 -49.27 -30.86
C ALA A 18 37.07 -48.03 -31.66
N MET A 19 37.33 -48.15 -32.97
CA MET A 19 37.75 -47.02 -33.81
C MET A 19 36.61 -46.24 -34.47
N VAL A 20 35.39 -46.78 -34.51
CA VAL A 20 34.23 -46.10 -35.13
C VAL A 20 33.43 -45.24 -34.13
N LEU A 21 33.67 -45.40 -32.82
CA LEU A 21 33.02 -44.58 -31.77
C LEU A 21 33.79 -43.31 -31.38
N LEU A 22 34.84 -42.92 -32.14
CA LEU A 22 35.63 -41.70 -31.88
C LEU A 22 35.40 -40.59 -32.91
N ALA A 23 34.43 -40.73 -33.83
CA ALA A 23 34.25 -39.78 -34.95
C ALA A 23 33.07 -38.81 -34.84
N ASP A 24 32.18 -38.93 -33.84
CA ASP A 24 31.00 -38.04 -33.70
C ASP A 24 31.11 -37.12 -32.47
N SER A 25 32.28 -36.50 -32.27
CA SER A 25 32.43 -35.39 -31.32
C SER A 25 33.24 -34.23 -31.90
N VAL A 26 33.09 -33.98 -33.21
CA VAL A 26 33.28 -32.62 -33.73
C VAL A 26 32.00 -31.83 -33.41
N ALA A 27 31.77 -31.60 -32.11
CA ALA A 27 30.95 -30.48 -31.69
C ALA A 27 31.66 -29.22 -32.19
N ALA A 28 30.92 -28.38 -32.92
CA ALA A 28 31.39 -27.15 -33.54
C ALA A 28 32.45 -26.44 -32.69
N GLN A 29 33.66 -26.25 -33.25
CA GLN A 29 34.66 -25.36 -32.66
C GLN A 29 34.14 -23.91 -32.73
N GLY A 30 33.31 -23.54 -31.75
CA GLY A 30 33.07 -22.15 -31.42
C GLY A 30 34.37 -21.52 -30.88
N ILE A 31 34.53 -20.22 -31.09
CA ILE A 31 35.63 -19.44 -30.50
C ILE A 31 35.65 -19.69 -28.99
N SER A 32 36.80 -20.10 -28.44
CA SER A 32 36.91 -20.39 -27.01
C SER A 32 36.78 -19.09 -26.21
N GLN A 33 36.19 -19.20 -25.02
CA GLN A 33 35.97 -18.06 -24.11
C GLN A 33 37.27 -17.33 -23.72
N GLU A 34 38.40 -18.04 -23.74
CA GLU A 34 39.74 -17.52 -23.44
C GLU A 34 40.17 -16.44 -24.45
N VAL A 35 39.63 -16.44 -25.67
CA VAL A 35 39.93 -15.42 -26.69
C VAL A 35 39.18 -14.11 -26.42
N CYS A 36 38.08 -14.13 -25.67
CA CYS A 36 37.28 -12.95 -25.39
C CYS A 36 37.85 -12.10 -24.26
N LEU A 37 38.40 -12.74 -23.23
CA LEU A 37 38.83 -12.10 -21.98
C LEU A 37 40.02 -11.13 -22.10
N PRO A 38 40.98 -11.28 -23.03
CA PRO A 38 42.04 -10.29 -23.22
C PRO A 38 41.50 -8.89 -23.55
N CYS A 39 40.37 -8.79 -24.25
CA CYS A 39 39.73 -7.51 -24.58
C CYS A 39 38.59 -7.14 -23.63
N HIS A 40 37.75 -8.11 -23.25
CA HIS A 40 36.57 -7.85 -22.43
C HIS A 40 36.80 -8.03 -20.92
N GLY A 41 37.85 -8.74 -20.51
CA GLY A 41 38.15 -9.01 -19.10
C GLY A 41 38.87 -7.88 -18.37
N ALA A 42 39.45 -6.91 -19.09
CA ALA A 42 40.08 -5.73 -18.50
C ALA A 42 39.10 -4.54 -18.44
N PRO A 43 39.12 -3.73 -17.37
CA PRO A 43 38.37 -2.48 -17.31
C PRO A 43 38.91 -1.45 -18.33
N GLY A 44 38.06 -0.52 -18.77
CA GLY A 44 38.45 0.58 -19.66
C GLY A 44 38.04 0.41 -21.13
N LEU A 45 37.57 -0.77 -21.55
CA LEU A 45 36.94 -0.92 -22.87
C LEU A 45 35.51 -0.39 -22.82
N GLU A 46 35.20 0.58 -23.67
CA GLU A 46 33.90 1.25 -23.72
C GLU A 46 33.43 1.45 -25.16
N LYS A 47 32.13 1.63 -25.34
CA LYS A 47 31.57 2.15 -26.59
C LYS A 47 30.48 3.16 -26.33
N VAL A 48 30.30 4.08 -27.27
CA VAL A 48 29.13 4.96 -27.28
C VAL A 48 27.99 4.22 -27.96
N ARG A 49 26.89 4.04 -27.24
CA ARG A 49 25.65 3.49 -27.78
C ARG A 49 24.52 4.45 -27.47
N GLU A 50 23.86 4.94 -28.53
CA GLU A 50 22.68 5.80 -28.38
C GLU A 50 22.96 7.06 -27.53
N GLY A 51 24.17 7.63 -27.67
CA GLY A 51 24.61 8.82 -26.94
C GLY A 51 25.08 8.57 -25.50
N LYS A 52 25.10 7.31 -25.02
CA LYS A 52 25.63 6.94 -23.71
C LYS A 52 26.89 6.10 -23.84
N THR A 53 27.89 6.40 -23.03
CA THR A 53 29.08 5.54 -22.87
C THR A 53 28.69 4.29 -22.09
N VAL A 54 28.99 3.12 -22.67
CA VAL A 54 28.69 1.80 -22.10
C VAL A 54 29.99 1.02 -21.99
N ALA A 55 30.31 0.57 -20.77
CA ALA A 55 31.43 -0.32 -20.54
C ALA A 55 31.18 -1.68 -21.21
N LEU A 56 32.18 -2.15 -21.95
CA LEU A 56 32.22 -3.47 -22.59
C LEU A 56 32.97 -4.50 -21.73
N HIS A 57 33.42 -4.09 -20.55
CA HIS A 57 34.08 -4.95 -19.57
C HIS A 57 33.11 -5.99 -18.99
N VAL A 58 33.60 -7.22 -18.87
CA VAL A 58 32.94 -8.33 -18.17
C VAL A 58 33.78 -8.69 -16.95
N ASN A 59 33.17 -8.62 -15.77
CA ASN A 59 33.79 -9.12 -14.56
C ASN A 59 33.74 -10.66 -14.58
N VAL A 60 34.92 -11.28 -14.72
CA VAL A 60 35.06 -12.74 -14.84
C VAL A 60 34.62 -13.46 -13.57
N GLU A 61 34.87 -12.88 -12.40
CA GLU A 61 34.47 -13.44 -11.11
C GLU A 61 32.95 -13.40 -10.92
N SER A 62 32.29 -12.31 -11.34
CA SER A 62 30.83 -12.26 -11.32
C SER A 62 30.22 -13.23 -12.33
N PHE A 63 30.84 -13.37 -13.51
CA PHE A 63 30.36 -14.30 -14.54
C PHE A 63 30.54 -15.76 -14.14
N SER A 64 31.65 -16.12 -13.50
CA SER A 64 31.90 -17.51 -13.06
C SER A 64 30.84 -18.02 -12.08
N ARG A 65 30.21 -17.10 -11.34
CA ARG A 65 29.10 -17.38 -10.40
C ARG A 65 27.71 -17.39 -11.06
N SER A 66 27.61 -16.96 -12.31
CA SER A 66 26.34 -16.92 -13.06
C SER A 66 25.82 -18.32 -13.36
N VAL A 67 24.51 -18.48 -13.44
CA VAL A 67 23.88 -19.73 -13.90
C VAL A 67 24.22 -20.06 -15.36
N HIS A 68 24.67 -19.07 -16.12
CA HIS A 68 25.08 -19.22 -17.51
C HIS A 68 26.59 -19.42 -17.69
N ALA A 69 27.39 -19.43 -16.61
CA ALA A 69 28.83 -19.64 -16.68
C ALA A 69 29.24 -20.88 -17.52
N PRO A 70 28.55 -22.04 -17.41
CA PRO A 70 28.93 -23.24 -18.17
C PRO A 70 28.72 -23.15 -19.68
N LEU A 71 27.96 -22.16 -20.18
CA LEU A 71 27.60 -22.07 -21.60
C LEU A 71 28.72 -21.44 -22.47
N GLY A 72 29.67 -20.73 -21.85
CA GLY A 72 30.65 -19.91 -22.56
C GLY A 72 30.04 -18.67 -23.23
N CYS A 73 30.89 -17.75 -23.71
CA CYS A 73 30.46 -16.43 -24.20
C CYS A 73 29.62 -16.50 -25.49
N THR A 74 30.02 -17.35 -26.44
CA THR A 74 29.42 -17.48 -27.77
C THR A 74 28.04 -18.13 -27.76
N ALA A 75 27.66 -18.83 -26.70
CA ALA A 75 26.30 -19.36 -26.55
C ALA A 75 25.24 -18.26 -26.44
N CYS A 76 25.59 -17.12 -25.81
CA CYS A 76 24.72 -15.94 -25.76
C CYS A 76 25.05 -14.94 -26.89
N HIS A 77 26.33 -14.78 -27.21
CA HIS A 77 26.84 -13.94 -28.31
C HIS A 77 27.00 -14.75 -29.60
N SER A 78 25.91 -15.37 -30.05
CA SER A 78 25.92 -16.32 -31.18
C SER A 78 26.23 -15.67 -32.53
N ASP A 79 26.25 -14.34 -32.60
CA ASP A 79 26.57 -13.57 -33.80
C ASP A 79 28.08 -13.27 -33.94
N VAL A 80 28.90 -13.69 -32.98
CA VAL A 80 30.36 -13.62 -33.06
C VAL A 80 30.89 -14.85 -33.81
N THR A 81 31.25 -14.66 -35.09
CA THR A 81 31.74 -15.74 -35.96
C THR A 81 33.24 -15.64 -36.30
N GLN A 82 33.88 -14.50 -36.02
CA GLN A 82 35.31 -14.26 -36.26
C GLN A 82 35.87 -13.26 -35.25
N ILE A 83 37.19 -13.31 -34.99
CA ILE A 83 37.90 -12.30 -34.18
C ILE A 83 39.07 -11.73 -35.01
N PRO A 84 39.21 -10.39 -35.11
CA PRO A 84 38.36 -9.34 -34.53
C PRO A 84 36.92 -9.35 -35.08
N HIS A 85 35.93 -9.21 -34.20
CA HIS A 85 34.52 -9.18 -34.59
C HIS A 85 34.07 -7.75 -34.95
N ALA A 86 32.90 -7.63 -35.58
CA ALA A 86 32.30 -6.33 -35.89
C ALA A 86 32.09 -5.50 -34.62
N ALA A 87 32.22 -4.17 -34.74
CA ALA A 87 32.02 -3.24 -33.61
C ALA A 87 30.58 -3.28 -33.06
N GLU A 88 29.62 -3.58 -33.93
CA GLU A 88 28.21 -3.72 -33.56
C GLU A 88 27.77 -5.17 -33.62
N LEU A 89 27.52 -5.73 -32.43
CA LEU A 89 26.87 -7.02 -32.25
C LEU A 89 25.37 -6.83 -31.97
N LYS A 90 24.58 -7.81 -32.39
CA LYS A 90 23.17 -7.97 -32.05
C LYS A 90 23.01 -8.09 -30.53
N ARG A 91 21.86 -7.67 -30.02
CA ARG A 91 21.54 -7.87 -28.59
C ARG A 91 21.30 -9.37 -28.35
N VAL A 92 21.82 -9.86 -27.23
CA VAL A 92 21.57 -11.22 -26.74
C VAL A 92 20.06 -11.45 -26.61
N GLN A 93 19.59 -12.57 -27.15
CA GLN A 93 18.19 -12.95 -27.13
C GLN A 93 17.95 -14.07 -26.12
N CYS A 94 17.54 -13.71 -24.91
CA CYS A 94 17.22 -14.69 -23.86
C CYS A 94 16.10 -15.67 -24.30
N SER A 95 15.22 -15.24 -25.20
CA SER A 95 14.08 -16.01 -25.72
C SER A 95 14.49 -17.26 -26.50
N THR A 96 15.70 -17.33 -27.05
CA THR A 96 16.20 -18.52 -27.75
C THR A 96 16.21 -19.74 -26.84
N CYS A 97 16.52 -19.56 -25.56
CA CYS A 97 16.49 -20.63 -24.55
C CYS A 97 15.31 -20.50 -23.57
N HIS A 98 14.84 -19.29 -23.28
CA HIS A 98 13.75 -19.01 -22.33
C HIS A 98 12.43 -18.64 -23.04
N ALA A 99 12.06 -19.39 -24.07
CA ALA A 99 10.90 -19.11 -24.89
C ALA A 99 9.60 -18.99 -24.08
N ALA A 100 9.36 -19.90 -23.12
CA ALA A 100 8.15 -19.88 -22.29
C ALA A 100 8.04 -18.59 -21.45
N ALA A 101 9.13 -18.18 -20.79
CA ALA A 101 9.15 -16.93 -20.01
C ALA A 101 8.98 -15.70 -20.91
N PHE A 102 9.57 -15.73 -22.11
CA PHE A 102 9.42 -14.66 -23.10
C PHE A 102 7.97 -14.50 -23.56
N GLN A 103 7.26 -15.60 -23.85
CA GLN A 103 5.85 -15.56 -24.25
C GLN A 103 4.94 -14.92 -23.20
N VAL A 104 5.25 -15.13 -21.91
CA VAL A 104 4.53 -14.48 -20.82
C VAL A 104 4.94 -13.00 -20.69
N TYR A 105 6.24 -12.70 -20.79
CA TYR A 105 6.76 -11.34 -20.67
C TYR A 105 6.19 -10.40 -21.74
N VAL A 106 6.06 -10.83 -23.00
CA VAL A 106 5.53 -9.98 -24.08
C VAL A 106 4.07 -9.56 -23.85
N GLN A 107 3.33 -10.33 -23.04
CA GLN A 107 1.97 -10.00 -22.63
C GLN A 107 1.92 -9.01 -21.45
N SER A 108 3.02 -8.78 -20.74
CA SER A 108 3.08 -7.85 -19.61
C SER A 108 3.06 -6.39 -20.04
N VAL A 109 2.83 -5.48 -19.09
CA VAL A 109 2.92 -4.02 -19.32
C VAL A 109 4.30 -3.61 -19.84
N HIS A 110 5.38 -4.22 -19.33
CA HIS A 110 6.75 -3.95 -19.80
C HIS A 110 6.98 -4.48 -21.21
N GLY A 111 6.57 -5.71 -21.50
CA GLY A 111 6.70 -6.30 -22.83
C GLY A 111 5.90 -5.54 -23.89
N ARG A 112 4.65 -5.17 -23.57
CA ARG A 112 3.79 -4.35 -24.44
C ARG A 112 4.36 -2.95 -24.66
N ALA A 113 4.89 -2.29 -23.62
CA ALA A 113 5.54 -0.99 -23.75
C ALA A 113 6.81 -1.09 -24.61
N LYS A 114 7.62 -2.14 -24.40
CA LYS A 114 8.83 -2.37 -25.18
C LYS A 114 8.54 -2.58 -26.66
N ALA A 115 7.49 -3.34 -26.99
CA ALA A 115 7.04 -3.56 -28.37
C ALA A 115 6.60 -2.26 -29.06
N LYS A 116 6.12 -1.27 -28.29
CA LYS A 116 5.78 0.08 -28.78
C LYS A 116 6.99 1.01 -28.91
N GLY A 117 8.21 0.52 -28.68
CA GLY A 117 9.44 1.30 -28.78
C GLY A 117 9.82 2.05 -27.51
N ASP A 118 9.16 1.80 -26.38
CA ASP A 118 9.53 2.41 -25.12
C ASP A 118 10.92 1.92 -24.67
N ARG A 119 11.81 2.88 -24.43
CA ARG A 119 13.21 2.63 -24.03
C ARG A 119 13.34 2.48 -22.52
N ASP A 120 12.41 3.04 -21.75
CA ASP A 120 12.36 2.94 -20.29
C ASP A 120 11.68 1.63 -19.84
N ALA A 121 11.00 0.92 -20.76
CA ALA A 121 10.39 -0.37 -20.46
C ALA A 121 11.45 -1.43 -20.10
N ALA A 122 11.29 -2.01 -18.91
CA ALA A 122 12.19 -3.02 -18.36
C ALA A 122 12.24 -4.29 -19.21
N THR A 123 13.44 -4.81 -19.40
CA THR A 123 13.77 -6.03 -20.14
C THR A 123 14.27 -7.12 -19.19
N CYS A 124 14.58 -8.32 -19.72
CA CYS A 124 15.04 -9.45 -18.92
C CYS A 124 16.24 -9.09 -18.03
N SER A 125 17.21 -8.37 -18.59
CA SER A 125 18.46 -8.03 -17.90
C SER A 125 18.31 -6.96 -16.83
N ASP A 126 17.27 -6.11 -16.92
CA ASP A 126 17.03 -5.07 -15.91
C ASP A 126 16.63 -5.70 -14.56
N CYS A 127 15.94 -6.85 -14.61
CA CYS A 127 15.55 -7.59 -13.42
C CYS A 127 16.55 -8.69 -13.02
N HIS A 128 17.08 -9.46 -14.00
CA HIS A 128 17.92 -10.63 -13.70
C HIS A 128 19.42 -10.36 -13.69
N GLY A 129 19.88 -9.25 -14.28
CA GLY A 129 21.29 -9.04 -14.62
C GLY A 129 21.63 -9.51 -16.04
N SER A 130 22.87 -9.27 -16.45
CA SER A 130 23.36 -9.64 -17.79
C SER A 130 24.37 -10.78 -17.73
N HIS A 131 25.56 -10.50 -17.22
CA HIS A 131 26.61 -11.49 -16.98
C HIS A 131 26.63 -12.02 -15.53
N ASP A 132 25.84 -11.41 -14.64
CA ASP A 132 25.74 -11.69 -13.21
C ASP A 132 24.42 -12.37 -12.83
N VAL A 133 23.87 -13.20 -13.72
CA VAL A 133 22.55 -13.83 -13.52
C VAL A 133 22.65 -14.94 -12.49
N LEU A 134 22.04 -14.74 -11.32
CA LEU A 134 22.06 -15.68 -10.21
C LEU A 134 20.71 -16.41 -10.04
N PRO A 135 20.71 -17.65 -9.50
CA PRO A 135 19.46 -18.38 -9.21
C PRO A 135 18.55 -17.56 -8.30
N LYS A 136 17.22 -17.64 -8.49
CA LYS A 136 16.25 -16.87 -7.69
C LYS A 136 16.37 -17.07 -6.17
N GLY A 137 16.86 -18.22 -5.72
CA GLY A 137 17.05 -18.54 -4.31
C GLY A 137 18.34 -17.96 -3.72
N HIS A 138 19.29 -17.54 -4.55
CA HIS A 138 20.56 -16.98 -4.10
C HIS A 138 20.33 -15.58 -3.49
N LEU A 139 20.94 -15.29 -2.35
CA LEU A 139 20.67 -14.06 -1.58
C LEU A 139 21.11 -12.78 -2.32
N GLU A 140 22.11 -12.86 -3.19
CA GLU A 140 22.55 -11.74 -4.03
C GLU A 140 21.77 -11.64 -5.36
N SER A 141 20.89 -12.59 -5.66
CA SER A 141 20.09 -12.50 -6.89
C SER A 141 19.14 -11.32 -6.81
N ARG A 142 19.12 -10.49 -7.86
CA ARG A 142 18.22 -9.33 -7.98
C ARG A 142 16.75 -9.75 -7.93
N VAL A 143 16.43 -10.99 -8.34
CA VAL A 143 15.06 -11.53 -8.28
C VAL A 143 14.78 -12.39 -7.05
N ASN A 144 15.69 -12.41 -6.07
CA ASN A 144 15.42 -13.02 -4.77
C ASN A 144 14.24 -12.29 -4.09
N PRO A 145 13.33 -12.99 -3.38
CA PRO A 145 12.23 -12.35 -2.66
C PRO A 145 12.64 -11.17 -1.78
N LEU A 146 13.84 -11.20 -1.19
CA LEU A 146 14.39 -10.12 -0.37
C LEU A 146 14.82 -8.89 -1.19
N ASN A 147 15.32 -9.09 -2.40
CA ASN A 147 15.85 -8.02 -3.26
C ASN A 147 14.80 -7.48 -4.24
N LEU A 148 13.75 -8.24 -4.51
CA LEU A 148 12.76 -7.90 -5.53
C LEU A 148 12.13 -6.51 -5.34
N PRO A 149 11.79 -6.04 -4.12
CA PRO A 149 11.32 -4.67 -3.94
C PRO A 149 12.32 -3.62 -4.44
N ARG A 150 13.62 -3.82 -4.20
CA ARG A 150 14.67 -2.93 -4.68
C ARG A 150 14.81 -2.99 -6.20
N THR A 151 14.70 -4.17 -6.78
CA THR A 151 14.76 -4.38 -8.24
C THR A 151 13.60 -3.71 -8.96
N CYS A 152 12.37 -3.79 -8.43
CA CYS A 152 11.26 -3.00 -8.97
C CYS A 152 11.45 -1.50 -8.69
N GLY A 153 11.93 -1.17 -7.48
CA GLY A 153 12.11 0.19 -6.97
C GLY A 153 13.20 1.00 -7.67
N SER A 154 14.14 0.38 -8.38
CA SER A 154 15.14 1.11 -9.18
C SER A 154 14.49 1.95 -10.28
N CYS A 155 13.28 1.57 -10.71
CA CYS A 155 12.47 2.32 -11.67
C CYS A 155 11.18 2.83 -11.02
N HIS A 156 10.42 1.98 -10.33
CA HIS A 156 9.15 2.35 -9.69
C HIS A 156 9.30 3.13 -8.37
N GLY A 157 10.53 3.46 -7.97
CA GLY A 157 10.83 4.42 -6.90
C GLY A 157 11.27 5.79 -7.40
N ASP A 158 11.30 6.02 -8.72
CA ASP A 158 11.68 7.29 -9.35
C ASP A 158 10.44 8.13 -9.73
N PRO A 159 10.19 9.27 -9.05
CA PRO A 159 9.08 10.15 -9.37
C PRO A 159 9.16 10.77 -10.77
N ALA A 160 10.38 10.95 -11.32
CA ALA A 160 10.56 11.50 -12.66
C ALA A 160 10.10 10.50 -13.72
N LEU A 161 10.49 9.23 -13.60
CA LEU A 161 9.98 8.15 -14.44
C LEU A 161 8.45 8.05 -14.33
N ALA A 162 7.94 8.04 -13.10
CA ALA A 162 6.50 7.94 -12.86
C ALA A 162 5.72 9.07 -13.53
N LYS A 163 6.21 10.31 -13.45
CA LYS A 163 5.61 11.47 -14.12
C LYS A 163 5.66 11.35 -15.64
N ARG A 164 6.78 10.94 -16.23
CA ARG A 164 6.93 10.79 -17.69
C ARG A 164 5.99 9.73 -18.27
N HIS A 165 5.73 8.66 -17.53
CA HIS A 165 4.94 7.51 -17.97
C HIS A 165 3.52 7.46 -17.39
N GLY A 166 3.10 8.50 -16.65
CA GLY A 166 1.76 8.55 -16.05
C GLY A 166 1.48 7.44 -15.04
N ILE A 167 2.51 6.97 -14.32
CA ILE A 167 2.37 5.93 -13.29
C ILE A 167 1.63 6.56 -12.08
N PRO A 168 0.47 6.03 -11.66
CA PRO A 168 -0.38 6.70 -10.66
C PRO A 168 0.25 6.90 -9.28
N ILE A 169 1.18 6.02 -8.89
CA ILE A 169 1.81 6.03 -7.56
C ILE A 169 3.33 6.21 -7.74
N ALA A 170 3.78 7.45 -7.67
CA ALA A 170 5.17 7.82 -7.96
C ALA A 170 6.21 7.32 -6.94
N ASN A 171 5.79 7.04 -5.70
CA ASN A 171 6.63 6.60 -4.59
C ASN A 171 6.22 5.21 -4.08
N VAL A 172 5.75 4.33 -4.96
CA VAL A 172 5.20 3.02 -4.57
C VAL A 172 6.22 2.15 -3.83
N TYR A 173 7.50 2.26 -4.18
CA TYR A 173 8.57 1.55 -3.46
C TYR A 173 8.61 1.96 -1.98
N GLN A 174 8.60 3.26 -1.69
CA GLN A 174 8.67 3.78 -0.32
C GLN A 174 7.42 3.39 0.48
N LEU A 175 6.24 3.54 -0.11
CA LEU A 175 4.97 3.11 0.51
C LEU A 175 5.01 1.62 0.88
N TYR A 176 5.49 0.78 -0.05
CA TYR A 176 5.60 -0.66 0.19
C TYR A 176 6.58 -0.95 1.34
N MET A 177 7.73 -0.28 1.38
CA MET A 177 8.73 -0.47 2.43
C MET A 177 8.19 -0.09 3.81
N ASP A 178 7.29 0.89 3.89
CA ASP A 178 6.61 1.31 5.13
C ASP A 178 5.41 0.41 5.51
N SER A 179 4.93 -0.39 4.57
CA SER A 179 3.85 -1.35 4.82
C SER A 179 4.26 -2.45 5.82
N ILE A 180 3.26 -3.19 6.31
CA ILE A 180 3.53 -4.36 7.17
C ILE A 180 4.29 -5.46 6.42
N HIS A 181 4.01 -5.66 5.12
CA HIS A 181 4.69 -6.65 4.31
C HIS A 181 6.16 -6.26 4.05
N GLY A 182 6.41 -5.00 3.67
CA GLY A 182 7.76 -4.49 3.48
C GLY A 182 8.60 -4.57 4.75
N ARG A 183 8.02 -4.20 5.90
CA ARG A 183 8.70 -4.35 7.20
C ARG A 183 8.95 -5.81 7.58
N ALA A 184 7.99 -6.71 7.35
CA ALA A 184 8.17 -8.13 7.62
C ALA A 184 9.28 -8.75 6.77
N LEU A 185 9.35 -8.39 5.48
CA LEU A 185 10.39 -8.84 4.56
C LEU A 185 11.77 -8.27 4.94
N MET A 186 11.87 -6.95 5.11
CA MET A 186 13.16 -6.26 5.18
C MET A 186 13.74 -6.16 6.59
N LYS A 187 12.88 -5.97 7.60
CA LYS A 187 13.32 -5.91 9.01
C LYS A 187 13.17 -7.25 9.71
N GLY A 188 12.14 -8.02 9.37
CA GLY A 188 11.90 -9.34 9.93
C GLY A 188 12.64 -10.48 9.22
N GLY A 189 13.20 -10.25 8.03
CA GLY A 189 13.87 -11.29 7.23
C GLY A 189 12.91 -12.39 6.72
N LEU A 190 11.60 -12.16 6.77
CA LEU A 190 10.60 -13.18 6.44
C LEU A 190 10.38 -13.25 4.92
N LEU A 191 11.08 -14.18 4.25
CA LEU A 191 10.96 -14.37 2.78
C LEU A 191 9.55 -14.76 2.31
N VAL A 192 8.70 -15.23 3.22
CA VAL A 192 7.29 -15.54 2.96
C VAL A 192 6.39 -14.31 2.96
N ALA A 193 6.88 -13.15 3.41
CA ALA A 193 6.12 -11.90 3.35
C ALA A 193 5.88 -11.51 1.88
N ALA A 194 4.66 -11.05 1.59
CA ALA A 194 4.27 -10.69 0.24
C ALA A 194 5.14 -9.54 -0.30
N ASN A 195 5.62 -9.66 -1.53
CA ASN A 195 6.35 -8.62 -2.25
C ASN A 195 5.60 -8.23 -3.54
N CYS A 196 6.20 -7.37 -4.35
CA CYS A 196 5.59 -6.87 -5.59
C CYS A 196 5.06 -8.01 -6.48
N SER A 197 5.82 -9.11 -6.64
CA SER A 197 5.41 -10.23 -7.48
C SER A 197 4.33 -11.13 -6.87
N SER A 198 4.19 -11.14 -5.54
CA SER A 198 3.13 -11.89 -4.86
C SER A 198 1.74 -11.38 -5.28
N CYS A 199 1.63 -10.08 -5.56
CA CYS A 199 0.38 -9.44 -5.98
C CYS A 199 0.32 -9.24 -7.50
N HIS A 200 1.38 -8.74 -8.15
CA HIS A 200 1.36 -8.38 -9.58
C HIS A 200 1.81 -9.50 -10.53
N GLY A 201 2.38 -10.59 -10.01
CA GLY A 201 3.08 -11.60 -10.82
C GLY A 201 4.55 -11.23 -11.09
N SER A 202 5.32 -12.18 -11.65
CA SER A 202 6.75 -12.00 -11.92
C SER A 202 7.04 -11.61 -13.37
N HIS A 203 6.59 -12.41 -14.34
CA HIS A 203 6.71 -12.12 -15.77
C HIS A 203 5.38 -11.68 -16.40
N ALA A 204 4.25 -12.10 -15.82
CA ALA A 204 2.88 -11.77 -16.26
C ALA A 204 2.33 -10.52 -15.56
N ILE A 205 3.07 -9.41 -15.57
CA ILE A 205 2.62 -8.17 -14.91
C ILE A 205 1.59 -7.50 -15.81
N LEU A 206 0.31 -7.72 -15.54
CA LEU A 206 -0.82 -7.20 -16.31
C LEU A 206 -1.41 -5.92 -15.67
N PRO A 207 -1.96 -4.99 -16.46
CA PRO A 207 -2.59 -3.79 -15.92
C PRO A 207 -3.84 -4.17 -15.10
N ALA A 208 -4.20 -3.36 -14.09
CA ALA A 208 -5.33 -3.66 -13.20
C ALA A 208 -6.71 -3.66 -13.91
N SER A 209 -6.80 -3.12 -15.13
CA SER A 209 -7.98 -3.19 -15.99
C SER A 209 -8.13 -4.53 -16.72
N ASP A 210 -7.06 -5.33 -16.81
CA ASP A 210 -7.07 -6.62 -17.48
C ASP A 210 -7.78 -7.66 -16.60
N PRO A 211 -8.82 -8.36 -17.09
CA PRO A 211 -9.54 -9.39 -16.33
C PRO A 211 -8.65 -10.53 -15.81
N GLN A 212 -7.53 -10.82 -16.49
CA GLN A 212 -6.59 -11.86 -16.08
C GLN A 212 -5.57 -11.36 -15.05
N SER A 213 -5.53 -10.05 -14.78
CA SER A 213 -4.62 -9.49 -13.79
C SER A 213 -5.01 -9.94 -12.39
N THR A 214 -4.03 -10.41 -11.63
CA THR A 214 -4.19 -10.76 -10.22
C THR A 214 -4.55 -9.55 -9.35
N VAL A 215 -4.24 -8.34 -9.82
CA VAL A 215 -4.62 -7.08 -9.15
C VAL A 215 -5.88 -6.44 -9.75
N GLN A 216 -6.59 -7.14 -10.63
CA GLN A 216 -7.92 -6.71 -11.07
C GLN A 216 -8.88 -6.77 -9.87
N ARG A 217 -9.74 -5.76 -9.73
CA ARG A 217 -10.58 -5.53 -8.54
C ARG A 217 -11.34 -6.77 -8.03
N GLY A 218 -11.93 -7.55 -8.93
CA GLY A 218 -12.66 -8.78 -8.64
C GLY A 218 -11.77 -9.97 -8.27
N ASN A 219 -10.49 -9.98 -8.68
CA ASN A 219 -9.50 -11.02 -8.34
C ASN A 219 -8.72 -10.72 -7.03
N ILE A 220 -8.88 -9.52 -6.47
CA ILE A 220 -8.15 -9.08 -5.27
C ILE A 220 -8.41 -9.99 -4.05
N PRO A 221 -9.65 -10.39 -3.73
CA PRO A 221 -9.90 -11.31 -2.61
C PRO A 221 -9.08 -12.60 -2.73
N GLU A 222 -9.01 -13.19 -3.91
CA GLU A 222 -8.26 -14.40 -4.20
C GLU A 222 -6.75 -14.15 -4.09
N THR A 223 -6.26 -13.01 -4.60
CA THR A 223 -4.84 -12.64 -4.52
C THR A 223 -4.37 -12.49 -3.08
N CYS A 224 -5.13 -11.78 -2.23
CA CYS A 224 -4.84 -11.68 -0.80
C CYS A 224 -5.01 -13.04 -0.10
N GLY A 225 -6.02 -13.80 -0.50
CA GLY A 225 -6.40 -15.09 0.09
C GLY A 225 -5.38 -16.20 -0.12
N ARG A 226 -4.44 -16.09 -1.08
CA ARG A 226 -3.32 -17.04 -1.22
C ARG A 226 -2.52 -17.21 0.06
N CYS A 227 -2.35 -16.12 0.82
CA CYS A 227 -1.71 -16.14 2.13
C CYS A 227 -2.72 -15.97 3.28
N HIS A 228 -3.80 -15.20 3.07
CA HIS A 228 -4.82 -14.92 4.07
C HIS A 228 -6.07 -15.80 3.91
N ALA A 229 -5.90 -17.10 3.65
CA ALA A 229 -6.98 -18.02 3.30
C ALA A 229 -8.11 -18.05 4.35
N GLY A 230 -7.77 -17.99 5.64
CA GLY A 230 -8.74 -17.93 6.73
C GLY A 230 -9.61 -16.67 6.67
N VAL A 231 -9.01 -15.53 6.33
CA VAL A 231 -9.73 -14.25 6.18
C VAL A 231 -10.60 -14.28 4.92
N LEU A 232 -10.08 -14.79 3.80
CA LEU A 232 -10.84 -14.94 2.56
C LEU A 232 -12.12 -15.76 2.79
N ARG A 233 -12.01 -16.88 3.50
CA ARG A 233 -13.17 -17.73 3.83
C ARG A 233 -14.25 -16.95 4.57
N VAL A 234 -13.86 -16.18 5.60
CA VAL A 234 -14.81 -15.38 6.39
C VAL A 234 -15.40 -14.23 5.57
N TYR A 235 -14.57 -13.53 4.80
CA TYR A 235 -14.99 -12.44 3.91
C TYR A 235 -15.99 -12.92 2.85
N ALA A 236 -15.76 -14.09 2.25
CA ALA A 236 -16.64 -14.64 1.22
C ALA A 236 -18.07 -14.88 1.73
N ASP A 237 -18.23 -15.17 3.03
CA ASP A 237 -19.54 -15.37 3.66
C ASP A 237 -20.24 -14.06 4.08
N SER A 238 -19.51 -12.95 4.11
CA SER A 238 -20.00 -11.62 4.50
C SER A 238 -20.92 -10.99 3.44
N VAL A 239 -21.66 -9.95 3.82
CA VAL A 239 -22.49 -9.17 2.88
C VAL A 239 -21.64 -8.51 1.78
N HIS A 240 -20.43 -8.07 2.11
CA HIS A 240 -19.53 -7.45 1.14
C HIS A 240 -18.96 -8.47 0.16
N GLY A 241 -18.52 -9.63 0.67
CA GLY A 241 -17.98 -10.70 -0.19
C GLY A 241 -19.02 -11.29 -1.14
N LYS A 242 -20.25 -11.52 -0.65
CA LYS A 242 -21.35 -11.97 -1.50
C LYS A 242 -21.69 -10.96 -2.59
N ALA A 243 -21.85 -9.69 -2.22
CA ALA A 243 -22.13 -8.64 -3.19
C ALA A 243 -20.99 -8.47 -4.22
N ALA A 244 -19.72 -8.57 -3.79
CA ALA A 244 -18.58 -8.51 -4.71
C ALA A 244 -18.57 -9.70 -5.69
N LYS A 245 -18.89 -10.92 -5.22
CA LYS A 245 -19.01 -12.12 -6.06
C LYS A 245 -20.15 -12.02 -7.07
N GLU A 246 -21.24 -11.36 -6.71
CA GLU A 246 -22.37 -11.04 -7.60
C GLU A 246 -22.04 -9.96 -8.63
N GLY A 247 -20.83 -9.39 -8.61
CA GLY A 247 -20.36 -8.39 -9.56
C GLY A 247 -20.77 -6.96 -9.20
N ASN A 248 -21.20 -6.69 -7.96
CA ASN A 248 -21.50 -5.33 -7.54
C ASN A 248 -20.21 -4.48 -7.51
N PRO A 249 -20.09 -3.44 -8.36
CA PRO A 249 -18.86 -2.66 -8.49
C PRO A 249 -18.57 -1.77 -7.27
N VAL A 250 -19.59 -1.48 -6.44
CA VAL A 250 -19.47 -0.67 -5.22
C VAL A 250 -19.12 -1.53 -4.01
N ALA A 251 -19.42 -2.83 -4.03
CA ALA A 251 -19.11 -3.73 -2.93
C ALA A 251 -17.60 -3.74 -2.65
N PRO A 252 -17.16 -3.43 -1.41
CA PRO A 252 -15.75 -3.30 -1.11
C PRO A 252 -15.07 -4.67 -1.13
N VAL A 253 -13.89 -4.72 -1.75
CA VAL A 253 -12.93 -5.85 -1.67
C VAL A 253 -11.85 -5.52 -0.63
N CYS A 254 -10.86 -6.39 -0.45
CA CYS A 254 -9.80 -6.20 0.55
C CYS A 254 -9.14 -4.80 0.48
N ILE A 255 -8.94 -4.30 -0.73
CA ILE A 255 -8.33 -2.98 -0.95
C ILE A 255 -9.27 -1.78 -0.72
N GLY A 256 -10.56 -2.04 -0.55
CA GLY A 256 -11.58 -1.01 -0.31
C GLY A 256 -11.59 -0.49 1.12
N CYS A 257 -10.95 -1.22 2.05
CA CYS A 257 -10.72 -0.76 3.41
C CYS A 257 -9.22 -0.64 3.71
N HIS A 258 -8.39 -1.59 3.26
CA HIS A 258 -6.94 -1.55 3.47
C HIS A 258 -6.20 -1.13 2.19
N THR A 259 -5.32 -0.14 2.23
CA THR A 259 -4.44 0.14 1.07
C THR A 259 -3.54 -1.06 0.74
N ALA A 260 -3.35 -1.36 -0.55
CA ALA A 260 -2.49 -2.48 -1.00
C ALA A 260 -0.98 -2.17 -0.89
N HIS A 261 -0.60 -0.92 -1.18
CA HIS A 261 0.80 -0.51 -1.29
C HIS A 261 1.36 0.08 0.00
N GLU A 262 0.52 0.47 0.96
CA GLU A 262 0.95 0.97 2.28
C GLU A 262 0.19 0.24 3.38
N ILE A 263 -0.04 -1.07 3.24
CA ILE A 263 -0.89 -1.84 4.17
C ILE A 263 -0.36 -1.72 5.61
N ARG A 264 -1.25 -1.37 6.55
CA ARG A 264 -0.91 -0.99 7.93
C ARG A 264 -1.33 -2.08 8.91
N ARG A 265 -0.63 -2.16 10.05
CA ARG A 265 -1.03 -3.00 11.19
C ARG A 265 -2.34 -2.49 11.80
N VAL A 266 -3.26 -3.40 12.08
CA VAL A 266 -4.61 -3.04 12.55
C VAL A 266 -4.65 -2.62 14.02
N GLU A 267 -3.59 -2.92 14.77
CA GLU A 267 -3.47 -2.59 16.19
C GLU A 267 -3.08 -1.13 16.41
N MET A 268 -2.52 -0.46 15.39
CA MET A 268 -2.08 0.92 15.49
C MET A 268 -3.28 1.85 15.74
N GLU A 269 -3.09 2.80 16.66
CA GLU A 269 -4.12 3.77 17.04
C GLU A 269 -4.64 4.56 15.84
N ARG A 270 -3.74 4.99 14.97
CA ARG A 270 -4.10 5.71 13.75
C ARG A 270 -4.99 4.87 12.82
N TRP A 271 -4.68 3.59 12.63
CA TRP A 271 -5.53 2.69 11.84
C TRP A 271 -6.93 2.53 12.46
N LYS A 272 -6.98 2.34 13.78
CA LYS A 272 -8.23 2.21 14.54
C LYS A 272 -9.16 3.42 14.36
N LEU A 273 -8.63 4.61 14.15
CA LEU A 273 -9.43 5.81 13.87
C LEU A 273 -9.75 5.94 12.38
N ASP A 274 -8.78 5.64 11.51
CA ASP A 274 -8.92 5.76 10.06
C ASP A 274 -10.02 4.83 9.51
N VAL A 275 -10.15 3.61 10.03
CA VAL A 275 -11.13 2.60 9.57
C VAL A 275 -12.59 3.08 9.63
N ILE A 276 -12.92 3.99 10.57
CA ILE A 276 -14.26 4.58 10.67
C ILE A 276 -14.58 5.38 9.40
N ARG A 277 -13.58 6.09 8.86
CA ARG A 277 -13.71 6.85 7.62
C ARG A 277 -13.77 5.93 6.42
N GLU A 278 -13.01 4.83 6.41
CA GLU A 278 -13.06 3.83 5.33
C GLU A 278 -14.47 3.27 5.15
N CYS A 279 -15.15 2.90 6.24
CA CYS A 279 -16.56 2.48 6.17
C CYS A 279 -17.47 3.59 5.63
N GLY A 280 -17.21 4.85 6.02
CA GLY A 280 -18.01 6.00 5.63
C GLY A 280 -17.88 6.45 4.17
N THR A 281 -16.86 5.98 3.44
CA THR A 281 -16.73 6.24 2.00
C THR A 281 -17.93 5.69 1.21
N CYS A 282 -18.50 4.56 1.65
CA CYS A 282 -19.72 3.98 1.11
C CYS A 282 -20.93 4.18 2.04
N HIS A 283 -20.75 4.08 3.36
CA HIS A 283 -21.83 4.21 4.35
C HIS A 283 -21.95 5.62 4.93
N ALA A 284 -22.04 6.64 4.06
CA ALA A 284 -22.03 8.04 4.45
C ALA A 284 -23.17 8.40 5.45
N ALA A 285 -24.37 7.86 5.25
CA ALA A 285 -25.50 8.10 6.14
C ALA A 285 -25.26 7.54 7.55
N SER A 286 -24.76 6.30 7.64
CA SER A 286 -24.43 5.65 8.91
C SER A 286 -23.26 6.34 9.61
N LEU A 287 -22.25 6.82 8.87
CA LEU A 287 -21.15 7.59 9.45
C LEU A 287 -21.65 8.89 10.09
N ARG A 288 -22.58 9.60 9.45
CA ARG A 288 -23.16 10.83 10.01
C ARG A 288 -23.85 10.57 11.34
N THR A 289 -24.79 9.62 11.38
CA THR A 289 -25.53 9.33 12.61
C THR A 289 -24.64 8.75 13.70
N PHE A 290 -23.65 7.93 13.33
CA PHE A 290 -22.66 7.42 14.28
C PHE A 290 -21.85 8.55 14.93
N ARG A 291 -21.48 9.58 14.17
CA ARG A 291 -20.74 10.75 14.70
C ARG A 291 -21.52 11.58 15.70
N ASP A 292 -22.84 11.51 15.68
CA ASP A 292 -23.70 12.18 16.66
C ASP A 292 -23.78 11.43 18.00
N THR A 293 -23.27 10.19 18.06
CA THR A 293 -23.24 9.38 19.29
C THR A 293 -22.01 9.66 20.15
N PHE A 294 -22.06 9.25 21.43
CA PHE A 294 -20.90 9.29 22.32
C PHE A 294 -19.69 8.56 21.73
N HIS A 295 -19.89 7.37 21.16
CA HIS A 295 -18.81 6.61 20.52
C HIS A 295 -18.19 7.37 19.34
N GLY A 296 -19.01 7.99 18.50
CA GLY A 296 -18.56 8.79 17.37
C GLY A 296 -17.82 10.07 17.78
N GLN A 297 -18.31 10.77 18.81
CA GLN A 297 -17.67 11.99 19.32
C GLN A 297 -16.32 11.69 19.98
N VAL A 298 -16.25 10.63 20.80
CA VAL A 298 -15.01 10.25 21.49
C VAL A 298 -13.95 9.72 20.52
N THR A 299 -14.35 8.97 19.48
CA THR A 299 -13.41 8.61 18.39
C THR A 299 -12.95 9.83 17.58
N ALA A 300 -13.81 10.83 17.38
CA ALA A 300 -13.42 12.09 16.72
C ALA A 300 -12.41 12.91 17.53
N LEU A 301 -12.40 12.77 18.85
CA LEU A 301 -11.39 13.33 19.76
C LEU A 301 -10.07 12.53 19.78
N GLY A 302 -9.98 11.43 19.03
CA GLY A 302 -8.75 10.63 18.89
C GLY A 302 -8.65 9.43 19.84
N PHE A 303 -9.66 9.16 20.67
CA PHE A 303 -9.64 8.00 21.55
C PHE A 303 -9.92 6.71 20.79
N THR A 304 -9.14 5.66 21.10
CA THR A 304 -9.17 4.38 20.36
C THR A 304 -9.78 3.21 21.15
N ARG A 305 -10.00 3.40 22.46
CA ARG A 305 -10.64 2.43 23.38
C ARG A 305 -12.14 2.71 23.52
N VAL A 306 -12.81 2.76 22.38
CA VAL A 306 -14.23 3.04 22.26
C VAL A 306 -14.75 2.32 21.02
N ALA A 307 -16.03 1.97 20.99
CA ALA A 307 -16.60 1.20 19.90
C ALA A 307 -16.52 1.97 18.57
N ARG A 308 -16.19 1.24 17.51
CA ARG A 308 -16.20 1.67 16.11
C ARG A 308 -17.18 0.81 15.32
N CYS A 309 -17.33 1.10 14.03
CA CYS A 309 -18.18 0.33 13.12
C CYS A 309 -17.87 -1.17 13.20
N SER A 310 -16.59 -1.56 13.15
CA SER A 310 -16.16 -2.96 13.16
C SER A 310 -16.31 -3.67 14.49
N ASP A 311 -16.30 -2.95 15.63
CA ASP A 311 -16.48 -3.57 16.94
C ASP A 311 -17.94 -4.03 17.15
N CYS A 312 -18.88 -3.35 16.49
CA CYS A 312 -20.29 -3.70 16.47
C CYS A 312 -20.65 -4.65 15.31
N HIS A 313 -20.21 -4.39 14.08
CA HIS A 313 -20.65 -5.11 12.87
C HIS A 313 -19.74 -6.27 12.45
N GLY A 314 -18.55 -6.39 13.02
CA GLY A 314 -17.50 -7.25 12.50
C GLY A 314 -16.59 -6.52 11.50
N ALA A 315 -15.47 -7.15 11.15
CA ALA A 315 -14.48 -6.56 10.23
C ALA A 315 -14.51 -7.25 8.86
N HIS A 316 -14.22 -8.55 8.84
CA HIS A 316 -14.32 -9.40 7.65
C HIS A 316 -15.58 -10.27 7.66
N ASP A 317 -16.27 -10.36 8.78
CA ASP A 317 -17.44 -11.20 9.08
C ASP A 317 -18.74 -10.37 9.14
N ILE A 318 -18.85 -9.33 8.32
CA ILE A 318 -20.00 -8.42 8.34
C ILE A 318 -21.23 -9.15 7.79
N LEU A 319 -22.19 -9.41 8.67
CA LEU A 319 -23.44 -10.12 8.36
C LEU A 319 -24.65 -9.19 8.52
N PRO A 320 -25.75 -9.42 7.77
CA PRO A 320 -26.94 -8.60 7.89
C PRO A 320 -27.56 -8.78 9.28
N LYS A 321 -28.25 -7.76 9.81
CA LYS A 321 -28.89 -7.80 11.13
C LYS A 321 -29.88 -8.97 11.30
N SER A 322 -30.49 -9.43 10.20
CA SER A 322 -31.39 -10.58 10.18
C SER A 322 -30.70 -11.93 10.34
N ASP A 323 -29.38 -12.03 10.07
CA ASP A 323 -28.64 -13.27 10.25
C ASP A 323 -28.38 -13.50 11.75
N PRO A 324 -28.80 -14.63 12.34
CA PRO A 324 -28.65 -14.91 13.77
C PRO A 324 -27.18 -15.04 14.21
N ARG A 325 -26.24 -15.12 13.26
CA ARG A 325 -24.79 -15.12 13.52
C ARG A 325 -24.22 -13.70 13.62
N SER A 326 -24.93 -12.69 13.12
CA SER A 326 -24.48 -11.30 13.16
C SER A 326 -24.31 -10.82 14.61
N SER A 327 -23.22 -10.10 14.90
CA SER A 327 -22.97 -9.48 16.20
C SER A 327 -24.04 -8.44 16.58
N VAL A 328 -24.77 -7.90 15.59
CA VAL A 328 -25.88 -6.95 15.81
C VAL A 328 -27.26 -7.62 15.73
N ALA A 329 -27.33 -8.94 15.64
CA ALA A 329 -28.59 -9.67 15.68
C ALA A 329 -29.26 -9.56 17.06
N ALA A 330 -30.59 -9.67 17.10
CA ALA A 330 -31.37 -9.50 18.33
C ALA A 330 -30.93 -10.46 19.46
N ASN A 331 -30.48 -11.66 19.12
CA ASN A 331 -30.00 -12.68 20.05
C ASN A 331 -28.53 -12.49 20.49
N ARG A 332 -27.75 -11.59 19.86
CA ARG A 332 -26.30 -11.40 20.12
C ARG A 332 -25.91 -9.99 20.54
N ILE A 333 -26.76 -8.99 20.29
CA ILE A 333 -26.44 -7.58 20.52
C ILE A 333 -26.05 -7.27 21.97
N VAL A 334 -26.71 -7.90 22.95
CA VAL A 334 -26.37 -7.71 24.38
C VAL A 334 -24.94 -8.16 24.65
N ASP A 335 -24.53 -9.32 24.14
CA ASP A 335 -23.18 -9.85 24.33
C ASP A 335 -22.14 -9.01 23.58
N THR A 336 -22.51 -8.42 22.44
CA THR A 336 -21.67 -7.44 21.74
C THR A 336 -21.42 -6.20 22.62
N CYS A 337 -22.45 -5.65 23.26
CA CYS A 337 -22.28 -4.53 24.21
C CYS A 337 -21.42 -4.94 25.42
N ARG A 338 -21.58 -6.16 25.93
CA ARG A 338 -20.86 -6.69 27.09
C ARG A 338 -19.36 -6.80 26.92
N LYS A 339 -18.85 -6.80 25.68
CA LYS A 339 -17.41 -6.72 25.39
C LYS A 339 -16.74 -5.52 26.08
N CYS A 340 -17.47 -4.41 26.24
CA CYS A 340 -17.00 -3.20 26.90
C CYS A 340 -17.87 -2.77 28.11
N HIS A 341 -19.13 -3.18 28.14
CA HIS A 341 -20.10 -2.84 29.20
C HIS A 341 -20.58 -4.10 29.93
N PRO A 342 -19.85 -4.62 30.93
CA PRO A 342 -20.17 -5.92 31.57
C PRO A 342 -21.59 -6.01 32.14
N ALA A 343 -22.14 -4.89 32.62
CA ALA A 343 -23.49 -4.80 33.17
C ALA A 343 -24.60 -4.58 32.11
N ALA A 344 -24.26 -4.63 30.82
CA ALA A 344 -25.24 -4.43 29.75
C ALA A 344 -26.34 -5.51 29.80
N ASN A 345 -27.57 -5.05 29.68
CA ASN A 345 -28.79 -5.87 29.65
C ASN A 345 -29.61 -5.54 28.38
N VAL A 346 -30.75 -6.20 28.23
CA VAL A 346 -31.61 -6.03 27.04
C VAL A 346 -32.06 -4.58 26.85
N ASN A 347 -32.35 -3.85 27.93
CA ASN A 347 -32.75 -2.44 27.83
C ASN A 347 -31.58 -1.54 27.45
N PHE A 348 -30.37 -1.83 27.94
CA PHE A 348 -29.15 -1.13 27.52
C PHE A 348 -28.91 -1.32 26.01
N ALA A 349 -29.07 -2.54 25.51
CA ALA A 349 -28.85 -2.86 24.10
C ALA A 349 -29.95 -2.31 23.15
N LYS A 350 -31.03 -1.70 23.66
CA LYS A 350 -32.01 -0.96 22.84
C LYS A 350 -31.49 0.39 22.37
N TYR A 351 -30.34 0.84 22.88
CA TYR A 351 -29.65 2.04 22.38
C TYR A 351 -29.47 1.94 20.85
N ASP A 352 -29.91 2.95 20.10
CA ASP A 352 -29.72 3.01 18.64
C ASP A 352 -28.46 3.83 18.31
N PRO A 353 -27.34 3.20 17.89
CA PRO A 353 -26.11 3.90 17.53
C PRO A 353 -26.20 4.64 16.18
N HIS A 354 -27.34 4.53 15.48
CA HIS A 354 -27.61 5.19 14.21
C HIS A 354 -28.89 6.02 14.26
N ALA A 355 -29.32 6.45 15.45
CA ALA A 355 -30.44 7.35 15.61
C ALA A 355 -30.20 8.65 14.81
N ASP A 356 -31.23 9.12 14.12
CA ASP A 356 -31.19 10.34 13.30
C ASP A 356 -32.28 11.29 13.78
N ALA A 357 -31.87 12.42 14.37
CA ALA A 357 -32.76 13.47 14.84
C ALA A 357 -33.36 14.33 13.71
N ARG A 358 -32.89 14.16 12.47
CA ARG A 358 -33.40 14.87 11.29
C ARG A 358 -34.44 14.05 10.52
N ASP A 359 -34.51 12.75 10.78
CA ASP A 359 -35.48 11.85 10.17
C ASP A 359 -36.71 11.67 11.08
N ARG A 360 -37.77 12.41 10.77
CA ARG A 360 -39.06 12.32 11.49
C ARG A 360 -39.73 10.95 11.31
N ALA A 361 -39.56 10.31 10.15
CA ALA A 361 -40.23 9.04 9.85
C ALA A 361 -39.62 7.89 10.67
N ARG A 362 -38.29 7.90 10.83
CA ARG A 362 -37.58 6.89 11.61
C ARG A 362 -37.64 7.17 13.11
N ASN A 363 -37.41 8.41 13.55
CA ASN A 363 -37.32 8.78 14.96
C ASN A 363 -38.18 10.01 15.31
N PRO A 364 -39.51 9.89 15.33
CA PRO A 364 -40.41 11.04 15.51
C PRO A 364 -40.20 11.77 16.83
N VAL A 365 -40.00 11.03 17.93
CA VAL A 365 -39.77 11.62 19.26
C VAL A 365 -38.45 12.39 19.29
N LEU A 366 -37.37 11.80 18.79
CA LEU A 366 -36.05 12.44 18.75
C LEU A 366 -36.07 13.69 17.87
N TYR A 367 -36.78 13.65 16.74
CA TYR A 367 -36.93 14.78 15.83
C TYR A 367 -37.55 16.00 16.52
N TYR A 368 -38.67 15.82 17.22
CA TYR A 368 -39.33 16.91 17.92
C TYR A 368 -38.53 17.38 19.12
N ALA A 369 -37.92 16.47 19.89
CA ALA A 369 -37.05 16.82 21.00
C ALA A 369 -35.85 17.68 20.55
N ALA A 370 -35.17 17.28 19.48
CA ALA A 370 -34.04 18.03 18.94
C ALA A 370 -34.45 19.41 18.42
N ARG A 371 -35.58 19.50 17.71
CA ARG A 371 -36.17 20.78 17.28
C ARG A 371 -36.47 21.68 18.46
N PHE A 372 -37.18 21.15 19.48
CA PHE A 372 -37.51 21.89 20.69
C PHE A 372 -36.26 22.42 21.39
N MET A 373 -35.25 21.57 21.63
CA MET A 373 -34.00 22.00 22.25
C MET A 373 -33.25 23.05 21.42
N THR A 374 -33.27 22.92 20.09
CA THR A 374 -32.66 23.92 19.19
C THR A 374 -33.36 25.27 19.29
N TRP A 375 -34.71 25.28 19.29
CA TRP A 375 -35.50 26.50 19.45
C TRP A 375 -35.33 27.13 20.83
N LEU A 376 -35.29 26.31 21.88
CA LEU A 376 -35.01 26.76 23.24
C LEU A 376 -33.65 27.44 23.32
N LEU A 377 -32.61 26.80 22.78
CA LEU A 377 -31.25 27.34 22.76
C LEU A 377 -31.18 28.67 22.00
N ALA A 378 -31.74 28.70 20.79
CA ALA A 378 -31.81 29.92 19.97
C ALA A 378 -32.57 31.04 20.69
N GLY A 379 -33.70 30.72 21.32
CA GLY A 379 -34.49 31.69 22.09
C GLY A 379 -33.72 32.27 23.27
N VAL A 380 -33.02 31.44 24.04
CA VAL A 380 -32.17 31.88 25.15
C VAL A 380 -31.05 32.80 24.65
N PHE A 381 -30.32 32.41 23.60
CA PHE A 381 -29.25 33.25 23.06
C PHE A 381 -29.76 34.55 22.45
N LEU A 382 -30.89 34.54 21.76
CA LEU A 382 -31.49 35.75 21.21
C LEU A 382 -31.92 36.70 22.32
N PHE A 383 -32.61 36.20 23.35
CA PHE A 383 -33.08 37.01 24.46
C PHE A 383 -31.92 37.63 25.25
N PHE A 384 -31.01 36.80 25.77
CA PHE A 384 -29.90 37.28 26.58
C PHE A 384 -28.85 38.03 25.75
N GLY A 385 -28.61 37.63 24.50
CA GLY A 385 -27.74 38.35 23.58
C GLY A 385 -28.29 39.74 23.25
N PHE A 386 -29.59 39.84 22.95
CA PHE A 386 -30.24 41.13 22.71
C PHE A 386 -30.26 42.01 23.96
N HIS A 387 -30.60 41.46 25.12
CA HIS A 387 -30.54 42.16 26.40
C HIS A 387 -29.13 42.73 26.68
N THR A 388 -28.10 41.92 26.48
CA THR A 388 -26.70 42.32 26.66
C THR A 388 -26.29 43.40 25.66
N ALA A 389 -26.72 43.28 24.40
CA ALA A 389 -26.45 44.30 23.37
C ALA A 389 -27.09 45.66 23.70
N ILE A 390 -28.35 45.66 24.18
CA ILE A 390 -29.02 46.88 24.64
C ILE A 390 -28.28 47.49 25.84
N TRP A 391 -27.91 46.66 26.81
CA TRP A 391 -27.21 47.13 28.00
C TRP A 391 -25.83 47.73 27.65
N ALA A 392 -25.08 47.09 26.76
CA ALA A 392 -23.79 47.58 26.26
C ALA A 392 -23.92 48.85 25.40
N ALA A 393 -25.03 49.03 24.68
CA ALA A 393 -25.28 50.24 23.89
C ALA A 393 -25.46 51.50 24.76
N ARG A 394 -25.97 51.37 26.00
CA ARG A 394 -26.20 52.51 26.92
C ARG A 394 -24.94 53.34 27.22
N PRO A 395 -23.82 52.79 27.70
CA PRO A 395 -22.60 53.56 27.97
C PRO A 395 -21.92 54.09 26.69
N ILE A 396 -22.10 53.40 25.55
CA ILE A 396 -21.58 53.85 24.25
C ILE A 396 -22.35 55.11 23.81
N LEU A 397 -23.68 55.07 23.83
CA LEU A 397 -24.54 56.19 23.50
C LEU A 397 -24.34 57.38 24.47
N SER A 398 -24.11 57.13 25.76
CA SER A 398 -23.83 58.20 26.73
C SER A 398 -22.46 58.87 26.50
N ARG A 399 -21.47 58.13 25.99
CA ARG A 399 -20.16 58.68 25.59
C ARG A 399 -20.25 59.56 24.34
N PHE A 400 -21.13 59.22 23.39
CA PHE A 400 -21.43 60.07 22.24
C PHE A 400 -22.29 61.28 22.60
N ALA A 401 -23.19 61.17 23.58
CA ALA A 401 -24.01 62.28 24.06
C ALA A 401 -23.22 63.36 24.84
N LYS A 402 -22.14 62.99 25.56
CA LYS A 402 -21.26 63.93 26.28
C LYS A 402 -20.33 64.76 25.38
N LYS A 403 -20.35 64.58 24.05
CA LYS A 403 -19.46 65.25 23.09
C LYS A 403 -20.07 66.47 22.37
N ARG A 404 -21.12 67.10 22.90
CA ARG A 404 -21.64 68.41 22.40
C ARG A 404 -21.03 69.56 23.23
N PRO A 405 -20.41 70.59 22.60
CA PRO A 405 -19.76 71.69 23.32
C PRO A 405 -20.72 72.84 23.62
N GLY A 406 -20.57 73.44 24.82
CA GLY A 406 -20.73 74.89 25.06
C GLY A 406 -21.95 75.37 25.85
N LYS A 407 -21.72 75.82 27.11
CA LYS A 407 -22.06 77.19 27.57
C LYS A 407 -21.31 77.54 28.87
N LYS A 408 -20.60 78.68 28.89
CA LYS A 408 -20.12 79.44 30.07
C LYS A 408 -21.25 80.42 30.52
N ASP A 409 -21.33 81.05 31.70
CA ASP A 409 -20.46 81.96 32.48
C ASP A 409 -21.09 82.08 33.91
N GLU A 410 -20.38 81.98 35.04
CA GLU A 410 -19.76 83.02 35.94
C GLU A 410 -20.56 83.40 37.22
N ASP A 411 -19.76 83.72 38.26
CA ASP A 411 -19.99 84.45 39.53
C ASP A 411 -20.17 83.70 40.89
N ASP A 412 -19.14 83.90 41.74
CA ASP A 412 -18.75 83.41 43.09
C ASP A 412 -19.27 84.35 44.24
N PRO A 413 -18.91 84.24 45.56
CA PRO A 413 -18.80 83.17 46.60
C PRO A 413 -19.39 83.69 47.99
N PRO A 414 -18.97 83.36 49.27
CA PRO A 414 -18.05 82.34 49.85
C PRO A 414 -18.48 81.67 51.22
N GLU A 415 -17.51 80.94 51.82
CA GLU A 415 -17.29 80.49 53.24
C GLU A 415 -17.95 79.17 53.74
N SER A 416 -17.35 78.31 54.58
CA SER A 416 -16.01 78.14 55.20
C SER A 416 -15.95 76.72 55.83
N ALA A 417 -14.84 75.97 55.69
CA ALA A 417 -13.88 75.59 56.75
C ALA A 417 -14.04 74.21 57.46
N ALA A 418 -12.85 73.62 57.72
CA ALA A 418 -12.48 72.53 58.67
C ALA A 418 -12.74 71.06 58.24
N LYS A 419 -11.88 70.05 58.50
CA LYS A 419 -10.44 69.85 58.83
C LYS A 419 -10.30 68.36 59.26
N GLY A 420 -9.17 67.71 58.92
CA GLY A 420 -8.60 66.52 59.60
C GLY A 420 -9.27 65.16 59.34
N GLY A 421 -8.59 64.02 59.17
CA GLY A 421 -7.17 63.67 59.33
C GLY A 421 -7.00 62.14 59.41
N GLY A 422 -5.90 61.60 58.84
CA GLY A 422 -5.19 60.35 59.24
C GLY A 422 -5.88 59.00 59.00
N THR A 423 -5.20 57.88 58.73
CA THR A 423 -3.78 57.45 58.75
C THR A 423 -3.67 56.07 58.05
N GLN A 424 -2.46 55.75 57.53
CA GLN A 424 -1.70 54.48 57.51
C GLN A 424 -2.39 53.16 57.98
N GLU A 425 -2.02 51.92 57.64
CA GLU A 425 -0.90 51.21 56.99
C GLU A 425 -1.35 49.71 56.99
N GLY A 426 -0.68 48.80 56.27
CA GLY A 426 -0.81 47.37 56.57
C GLY A 426 -0.47 46.41 55.43
N GLU A 427 0.82 46.13 55.28
CA GLU A 427 1.43 45.06 54.50
C GLU A 427 1.32 43.67 55.18
N GLU A 428 1.66 42.62 54.43
CA GLU A 428 1.99 41.23 54.84
C GLU A 428 0.83 40.33 55.34
N GLY A 429 0.76 39.02 55.06
CA GLY A 429 1.65 38.10 54.37
C GLY A 429 1.17 36.65 54.62
N SER A 430 1.64 35.74 53.76
CA SER A 430 2.02 34.35 54.03
C SER A 430 1.04 33.29 54.63
N SER A 431 0.84 32.24 53.82
CA SER A 431 0.93 30.80 54.16
C SER A 431 -0.28 29.99 54.69
N ARG A 432 -0.56 28.94 53.88
CA ARG A 432 -0.82 27.52 54.19
C ARG A 432 -2.05 27.11 55.01
N GLY A 433 -2.87 26.29 54.34
CA GLY A 433 -3.62 25.15 54.86
C GLY A 433 -3.81 24.16 53.72
#